data_AF-A0A9D5K1G2-F1
#
_entry.id   AF-A0A9D5K1G2-F1
#
_cell.length_a   1.000
_cell.length_b   1.000
_cell.length_c   1.000
_cell.angle_alpha   90.00
_cell.angle_beta   90.00
_cell.angle_gamma   90.00
#
_symmetry.space_group_name_H-M   'P 1'
#
loop_
_entity.id
_entity.type
_entity.pdbx_description
1 polymer ?
#
loop_
_entity_poly.entity_id
_entity_poly.type
_entity_poly.pdbx_seq_one_letter_code
_entity_poly.pdbx_strand_id
1 'polypeptide(L)'
;MELHLDKYPHTEPFKPNLVRLLFEGTVPNEIEEIGGEEFYLYAWVRDGKYLESFQAVLDDSITLVYRAPNYVTTGRVGRMPMNRAISTFDAAEDKRKMRMALQDLRNTVFPNLLGAVETAARGNGMPHPELVDREETMLASMVANAGQKSA
;
A
#
# COMPACT_ATOMS: atom_id res chain seq x y z
N MET A 1 -4.49 4.54 -13.09
CA MET A 1 -3.20 3.84 -12.95
C MET A 1 -3.45 2.35 -12.71
N GLU A 2 -2.74 1.47 -13.41
CA GLU A 2 -2.81 0.02 -13.14
C GLU A 2 -1.69 -0.36 -12.17
N LEU A 3 -2.02 -1.07 -11.09
CA LEU A 3 -1.04 -1.62 -10.16
C LEU A 3 -0.86 -3.11 -10.43
N HIS A 4 0.40 -3.52 -10.49
CA HIS A 4 0.78 -4.92 -10.56
C HIS A 4 1.22 -5.39 -9.18
N LEU A 5 0.82 -6.60 -8.81
CA LEU A 5 1.38 -7.26 -7.64
C LEU A 5 2.74 -7.83 -8.04
N ASP A 6 3.81 -7.18 -7.61
CA ASP A 6 5.17 -7.51 -8.05
C ASP A 6 5.70 -8.79 -7.39
N LYS A 7 5.41 -8.98 -6.10
CA LYS A 7 5.96 -10.10 -5.31
C LYS A 7 4.89 -10.96 -4.68
N TYR A 8 5.24 -12.24 -4.54
CA TYR A 8 4.45 -13.17 -3.74
C TYR A 8 4.30 -12.64 -2.30
N PRO A 9 3.17 -12.96 -1.65
CA PRO A 9 2.95 -12.53 -0.28
C PRO A 9 4.05 -13.09 0.63
N HIS A 10 4.54 -12.25 1.52
CA HIS A 10 5.53 -12.64 2.53
C HIS A 10 4.87 -12.69 3.91
N THR A 11 5.05 -13.80 4.64
CA THR A 11 4.65 -13.89 6.04
C THR A 11 5.77 -13.37 6.93
N GLU A 12 5.44 -12.47 7.86
CA GLU A 12 6.43 -11.91 8.78
C GLU A 12 6.86 -13.00 9.79
N PRO A 13 8.16 -13.39 9.89
CA PRO A 13 8.59 -14.54 10.69
C PRO A 13 8.19 -14.45 12.17
N PHE A 14 8.15 -13.24 12.71
CA PHE A 14 7.80 -12.95 14.10
C PHE A 14 6.31 -12.61 14.30
N LYS A 15 5.53 -12.59 13.21
CA LYS A 15 4.08 -12.39 13.17
C LYS A 15 3.50 -13.27 12.05
N PRO A 16 3.44 -14.60 12.25
CA PRO A 16 3.09 -15.54 11.18
C PRO A 16 1.67 -15.36 10.65
N ASN A 17 0.81 -14.68 11.39
CA ASN A 17 -0.53 -14.32 10.97
C ASN A 17 -0.59 -13.00 10.17
N LEU A 18 0.54 -12.35 9.91
CA LEU A 18 0.63 -11.12 9.14
C LEU A 18 1.26 -11.40 7.78
N VAL A 19 0.53 -11.07 6.73
CA VAL A 19 0.95 -11.24 5.34
C VAL A 19 1.18 -9.87 4.70
N ARG A 20 2.32 -9.68 4.05
CA ARG A 20 2.66 -8.46 3.32
C ARG A 20 2.50 -8.65 1.81
N LEU A 21 1.70 -7.79 1.19
CA LEU A 21 1.55 -7.66 -0.26
C LEU A 21 2.30 -6.40 -0.74
N LEU A 22 2.95 -6.49 -1.91
CA LEU A 22 3.64 -5.38 -2.57
C LEU A 22 3.04 -5.14 -3.95
N PHE A 23 2.44 -3.97 -4.11
CA PHE A 23 1.95 -3.48 -5.40
C PHE A 23 2.89 -2.39 -5.93
N GLU A 24 3.18 -2.46 -7.23
CA GLU A 24 4.04 -1.52 -7.94
C GLU A 24 3.30 -0.96 -9.16
N GLY A 25 3.53 0.31 -9.46
CA GLY A 25 2.98 0.96 -10.64
C GLY A 25 3.63 2.31 -10.90
N THR A 26 3.08 3.03 -11.87
CA THR A 26 3.61 4.33 -12.28
C THR A 26 2.45 5.32 -12.45
N VAL A 27 2.57 6.48 -11.80
CA VAL A 27 1.62 7.60 -11.92
C VAL A 27 2.04 8.46 -13.11
N PRO A 28 1.18 8.65 -14.12
CA PRO A 28 1.49 9.57 -15.22
C PRO A 28 1.74 10.98 -14.69
N ASN A 29 2.84 11.60 -15.13
CA ASN A 29 3.12 12.98 -14.79
C ASN A 29 2.32 13.90 -15.76
N GLU A 30 1.51 14.82 -15.24
CA GLU A 30 0.66 15.70 -16.07
C GLU A 30 1.48 16.70 -16.92
N ILE A 31 2.78 16.87 -16.64
CA ILE A 31 3.58 17.99 -17.13
C ILE A 31 4.67 17.58 -18.15
N GLU A 32 5.07 16.31 -18.28
CA GLU A 32 6.17 15.91 -19.20
C GLU A 32 5.93 14.60 -19.96
N GLU A 33 6.32 14.58 -21.24
CA GLU A 33 6.29 13.41 -22.16
C GLU A 33 7.35 12.32 -21.83
N ILE A 34 8.03 12.40 -20.67
CA ILE A 34 9.12 11.48 -20.29
C ILE A 34 8.95 11.05 -18.83
N GLY A 35 8.48 9.81 -18.63
CA GLY A 35 8.50 9.10 -17.35
C GLY A 35 7.41 9.52 -16.35
N GLY A 36 6.68 8.54 -15.81
CA GLY A 36 5.77 8.79 -14.69
C GLY A 36 6.47 8.57 -13.34
N GLU A 37 5.85 9.05 -12.26
CA GLU A 37 6.34 8.86 -10.89
C GLU A 37 6.15 7.40 -10.45
N GLU A 38 7.19 6.76 -9.91
CA GLU A 38 7.08 5.40 -9.37
C GLU A 38 6.18 5.37 -8.13
N PHE A 39 5.34 4.34 -8.04
CA PHE A 39 4.42 4.17 -6.93
C PHE A 39 4.50 2.77 -6.34
N TYR A 40 4.69 2.71 -5.02
CA TYR A 40 4.76 1.47 -4.25
C TYR A 40 3.70 1.47 -3.17
N LEU A 41 2.96 0.36 -3.04
CA LEU A 41 2.01 0.13 -1.95
C LEU A 41 2.33 -1.19 -1.25
N TYR A 42 2.73 -1.09 0.00
CA TYR A 42 2.86 -2.20 0.93
C TYR A 42 1.58 -2.31 1.75
N ALA A 43 0.89 -3.45 1.68
CA ALA A 43 -0.31 -3.72 2.47
C ALA A 43 -0.07 -4.91 3.39
N TRP A 44 -0.35 -4.74 4.69
CA TRP A 44 -0.25 -5.80 5.69
C TRP A 44 -1.65 -6.31 6.06
N VAL A 45 -1.90 -7.57 5.76
CA VAL A 45 -3.17 -8.26 5.99
C VAL A 45 -3.00 -9.26 7.14
N ARG A 46 -3.75 -9.05 8.22
CA ARG A 46 -3.77 -9.89 9.41
C ARG A 46 -4.80 -11.02 9.26
N ASP A 47 -4.41 -12.21 9.71
CA ASP A 47 -5.21 -13.44 9.71
C ASP A 47 -5.73 -13.79 8.30
N GLY A 48 -5.07 -13.31 7.24
CA GLY A 48 -5.52 -13.44 5.86
C GLY A 48 -6.79 -12.67 5.51
N LYS A 49 -7.27 -11.80 6.42
CA LYS A 49 -8.61 -11.22 6.35
C LYS A 49 -8.67 -9.71 6.56
N TYR A 50 -7.88 -9.16 7.47
CA TYR A 50 -8.05 -7.76 7.90
C TYR A 50 -6.89 -6.89 7.45
N LEU A 51 -7.15 -5.76 6.80
CA LEU A 51 -6.13 -4.74 6.56
C LEU A 51 -5.69 -4.12 7.90
N GLU A 52 -4.48 -4.46 8.36
CA GLU A 52 -3.93 -3.96 9.62
C GLU A 52 -3.23 -2.61 9.43
N SER A 53 -2.45 -2.50 8.35
CA SER A 53 -1.70 -1.29 8.02
C SER A 53 -1.33 -1.27 6.55
N PHE A 54 -0.98 -0.09 6.04
CA PHE A 54 -0.32 0.03 4.74
C PHE A 54 0.68 1.17 4.74
N GLN A 55 1.60 1.12 3.77
CA GLN A 55 2.51 2.18 3.43
C GLN A 55 2.49 2.38 1.92
N ALA A 56 2.09 3.57 1.48
CA ALA A 56 2.25 4.02 0.11
C ALA A 56 3.47 4.94 0.00
N VAL A 57 4.20 4.84 -1.11
CA VAL A 57 5.35 5.68 -1.45
C VAL A 57 5.21 6.15 -2.90
N LEU A 58 5.39 7.44 -3.12
CA LEU A 58 5.39 8.07 -4.45
C LEU A 58 6.77 8.70 -4.69
N ASP A 59 7.42 8.30 -5.78
CA ASP A 59 8.71 8.79 -6.28
C ASP A 59 9.82 8.86 -5.20
N ASP A 60 9.83 7.87 -4.29
CA ASP A 60 10.73 7.81 -3.12
C ASP A 60 10.77 9.09 -2.26
N SER A 61 9.76 9.96 -2.39
CA SER A 61 9.78 11.32 -1.87
C SER A 61 8.62 11.60 -0.94
N ILE A 62 7.44 11.00 -1.20
CA ILE A 62 6.24 11.16 -0.38
C ILE A 62 5.82 9.79 0.15
N THR A 63 5.55 9.69 1.44
CA THR A 63 5.01 8.47 2.05
C THR A 63 3.71 8.74 2.80
N LEU A 64 2.77 7.81 2.68
CA LEU A 64 1.54 7.75 3.45
C LEU A 64 1.51 6.43 4.21
N VAL A 65 1.34 6.52 5.52
CA VAL A 65 1.27 5.36 6.41
C VAL A 65 -0.10 5.35 7.07
N TYR A 66 -0.75 4.19 7.06
CA TYR A 66 -1.94 3.92 7.83
C TYR A 66 -1.66 2.83 8.87
N ARG A 67 -2.14 3.03 10.09
CA ARG A 67 -2.23 2.00 11.14
C ARG A 67 -3.64 2.00 11.71
N ALA A 68 -4.30 0.84 11.65
CA ALA A 68 -5.66 0.70 12.14
C ALA A 68 -5.76 0.99 13.66
N PRO A 69 -6.90 1.52 14.14
CA PRO A 69 -8.08 1.85 13.34
C PRO A 69 -8.04 3.22 12.65
N ASN A 70 -7.24 4.21 13.06
CA ASN A 70 -7.36 5.58 12.50
C ASN A 70 -6.06 6.41 12.54
N TYR A 71 -4.89 5.80 12.44
CA TYR A 71 -3.64 6.56 12.42
C TYR A 71 -3.13 6.70 11.00
N VAL A 72 -3.46 7.83 10.35
CA VAL A 72 -2.95 8.19 9.02
C VAL A 72 -1.87 9.27 9.17
N THR A 73 -0.68 9.00 8.67
CA THR A 73 0.44 9.95 8.65
C THR A 73 0.95 10.10 7.23
N THR A 74 1.14 11.33 6.78
CA THR A 74 1.85 11.65 5.55
C THR A 74 3.14 12.38 5.89
N GLY A 75 4.19 12.14 5.13
CA GLY A 75 5.38 12.98 5.19
C GLY A 75 6.32 12.71 4.04
N ARG A 76 7.43 13.45 4.02
CA ARG A 76 8.47 13.26 3.01
C ARG A 76 9.47 12.22 3.47
N VAL A 77 9.90 11.37 2.54
CA VAL A 77 11.00 10.45 2.77
C VAL A 77 12.29 11.26 2.62
N GLY A 78 13.00 11.46 3.74
CA GLY A 78 14.28 12.17 3.71
C GLY A 78 15.30 11.42 2.86
N ARG A 79 16.03 12.14 1.99
CA ARG A 79 17.12 11.58 1.15
C ARG A 79 18.40 11.22 1.92
N MET A 80 18.39 11.29 3.26
CA MET A 80 19.59 11.01 4.06
C MET A 80 19.67 9.53 4.49
N PRO A 81 20.84 8.87 4.33
CA PRO A 81 20.99 7.43 4.52
C PRO A 81 20.73 6.93 5.95
N MET A 82 20.79 7.78 6.97
CA MET A 82 20.75 7.35 8.38
C MET A 82 19.47 7.72 9.14
N ASN A 83 18.63 8.60 8.60
CA ASN A 83 17.37 8.98 9.25
C ASN A 83 16.27 9.13 8.20
N ARG A 84 15.61 8.01 7.86
CA ARG A 84 14.27 8.02 7.24
C ARG A 84 13.23 8.50 8.26
N ALA A 85 13.49 9.62 8.93
CA ALA A 85 12.47 10.29 9.72
C ALA A 85 11.44 10.80 8.73
N ILE A 86 10.20 10.30 8.86
CA ILE A 86 9.04 10.94 8.24
C ILE A 86 8.95 12.28 8.94
N SER A 87 9.53 13.32 8.34
CA SER A 87 9.31 14.67 8.79
C SER A 87 7.83 14.93 8.54
N THR A 88 7.03 14.94 9.61
CA THR A 88 5.61 15.28 9.56
C THR A 88 5.50 16.72 9.08
N PHE A 89 5.38 16.90 7.77
CA PHE A 89 5.09 18.17 7.15
C PHE A 89 3.75 18.07 6.44
N ASP A 90 2.84 18.93 6.87
CA ASP A 90 1.48 19.06 6.38
C ASP A 90 1.44 19.87 5.06
N ALA A 91 2.26 19.47 4.08
CA ALA A 91 2.21 20.09 2.76
C ALA A 91 0.94 19.61 2.05
N ALA A 92 -0.05 20.51 1.93
CA ALA A 92 -1.33 20.22 1.30
C ALA A 92 -1.18 19.67 -0.14
N GLU A 93 -0.15 20.09 -0.86
CA GLU A 93 0.19 19.62 -2.19
C GLU A 93 0.63 18.14 -2.21
N ASP A 94 1.55 17.72 -1.33
CA ASP A 94 2.01 16.33 -1.26
C ASP A 94 0.86 15.39 -0.88
N LYS A 95 0.01 15.83 0.06
CA LYS A 95 -1.23 15.12 0.42
C LYS A 95 -2.20 15.03 -0.76
N ARG A 96 -2.23 16.03 -1.64
CA ARG A 96 -3.07 16.02 -2.84
C ARG A 96 -2.54 15.02 -3.86
N LYS A 97 -1.23 15.06 -4.17
CA LYS A 97 -0.57 14.13 -5.11
C LYS A 97 -0.76 12.68 -4.69
N MET A 98 -0.47 12.37 -3.41
CA MET A 98 -0.67 11.03 -2.86
C MET A 98 -2.13 10.58 -2.93
N ARG A 99 -3.10 11.45 -2.62
CA ARG A 99 -4.52 11.12 -2.74
C ARG A 99 -4.93 10.86 -4.19
N MET A 100 -4.44 11.65 -5.14
CA MET A 100 -4.70 11.43 -6.57
C MET A 100 -4.13 10.08 -7.03
N ALA A 101 -2.87 9.78 -6.67
CA ALA A 101 -2.25 8.49 -6.98
C ALA A 101 -3.08 7.30 -6.42
N LEU A 102 -3.56 7.42 -5.19
CA LEU A 102 -4.38 6.40 -4.52
C LEU A 102 -5.78 6.24 -5.14
N GLN A 103 -6.40 7.33 -5.58
CA GLN A 103 -7.72 7.32 -6.25
C GLN A 103 -7.66 6.60 -7.60
N ASP A 104 -6.52 6.70 -8.28
CA ASP A 104 -6.35 6.11 -9.60
C ASP A 104 -5.90 4.66 -9.57
N LEU A 105 -5.68 4.06 -8.40
CA LEU A 105 -5.23 2.67 -8.27
C LEU A 105 -6.30 1.70 -8.78
N ARG A 106 -5.88 0.78 -9.64
CA ARG A 106 -6.71 -0.33 -10.10
C ARG A 106 -5.93 -1.63 -10.02
N ASN A 107 -6.53 -2.65 -9.43
CA ASN A 107 -6.03 -4.02 -9.43
C ASN A 107 -7.21 -4.99 -9.50
N THR A 108 -7.13 -5.96 -10.39
CA THR A 108 -8.22 -6.93 -10.64
C THR A 108 -8.29 -8.06 -9.61
N VAL A 109 -7.21 -8.26 -8.86
CA VAL A 109 -7.05 -9.36 -7.90
C VAL A 109 -7.51 -8.94 -6.50
N PHE A 110 -7.18 -7.71 -6.09
CA PHE A 110 -7.50 -7.15 -4.76
C PHE A 110 -8.27 -5.80 -4.82
N PRO A 111 -9.40 -5.70 -5.53
CA PRO A 111 -10.12 -4.43 -5.70
C PRO A 111 -10.69 -3.83 -4.40
N ASN A 112 -11.17 -4.64 -3.45
CA ASN A 112 -11.75 -4.13 -2.20
C ASN A 112 -10.67 -3.68 -1.23
N LEU A 113 -9.54 -4.41 -1.17
CA LEU A 113 -8.35 -3.96 -0.44
C LEU A 113 -7.92 -2.57 -0.90
N LEU A 114 -7.84 -2.33 -2.21
CA LEU A 114 -7.48 -1.01 -2.74
C LEU A 114 -8.54 0.05 -2.43
N GLY A 115 -9.82 -0.27 -2.54
CA GLY A 115 -10.90 0.64 -2.14
C GLY A 115 -10.83 1.03 -0.65
N ALA A 116 -10.44 0.09 0.21
CA ALA A 116 -10.18 0.36 1.63
C ALA A 116 -8.97 1.28 1.83
N VAL A 117 -7.87 1.03 1.14
CA VAL A 117 -6.68 1.91 1.18
C VAL A 117 -7.05 3.33 0.75
N GLU A 118 -7.81 3.48 -0.33
CA GLU A 118 -8.30 4.77 -0.83
C GLU A 118 -9.18 5.48 0.21
N THR A 119 -10.11 4.74 0.83
CA THR A 119 -11.02 5.28 1.86
C THR A 119 -10.25 5.74 3.10
N ALA A 120 -9.26 4.97 3.54
CA ALA A 120 -8.36 5.34 4.64
C ALA A 120 -7.64 6.65 4.35
N ALA A 121 -7.08 6.77 3.13
CA ALA A 121 -6.27 7.91 2.73
C ALA A 121 -7.08 9.22 2.63
N ARG A 122 -8.39 9.13 2.46
CA ARG A 122 -9.31 10.28 2.50
C ARG A 122 -9.57 10.79 3.92
N GLY A 123 -9.08 10.10 4.96
CA GLY A 123 -9.28 10.49 6.37
C GLY A 123 -10.69 10.18 6.88
N ASN A 124 -11.46 9.38 6.14
CA ASN A 124 -12.73 8.86 6.63
C ASN A 124 -12.40 7.78 7.67
N GLY A 125 -13.02 7.87 8.85
CA GLY A 125 -12.91 6.82 9.85
C GLY A 125 -13.36 5.49 9.23
N MET A 126 -12.48 4.48 9.27
CA MET A 126 -12.80 3.17 8.71
C MET A 126 -12.95 2.13 9.81
N PRO A 127 -14.01 1.30 9.78
CA PRO A 127 -13.96 0.02 10.48
C PRO A 127 -12.84 -0.83 9.87
N HIS A 128 -12.24 -1.72 10.67
CA HIS A 128 -11.19 -2.66 10.22
C HIS A 128 -11.52 -3.25 8.85
N PRO A 129 -10.85 -2.84 7.76
CA PRO A 129 -11.27 -3.25 6.43
C PRO A 129 -11.03 -4.74 6.25
N GLU A 130 -12.08 -5.45 5.85
CA GLU A 130 -12.04 -6.89 5.61
C GLU A 130 -11.86 -7.15 4.11
N LEU A 131 -11.01 -8.11 3.78
CA LEU A 131 -11.00 -8.73 2.47
C LEU A 131 -12.32 -9.46 2.27
N VAL A 132 -12.74 -9.58 1.00
CA VAL A 132 -13.89 -10.42 0.64
C VAL A 132 -13.43 -11.86 0.38
N ASP A 133 -14.34 -12.84 0.46
CA ASP A 133 -14.05 -14.29 0.30
C ASP A 133 -13.15 -14.62 -0.90
N ARG A 134 -13.35 -13.93 -2.03
CA ARG A 134 -12.53 -14.11 -3.24
C ARG A 134 -11.08 -13.67 -3.03
N GLU A 135 -10.88 -12.52 -2.39
CA GLU A 135 -9.55 -11.97 -2.10
C GLU A 135 -8.86 -12.81 -1.02
N GLU A 136 -9.60 -13.26 -0.01
CA GLU A 136 -9.10 -14.20 1.01
C GLU A 136 -8.62 -15.51 0.37
N THR A 137 -9.45 -16.11 -0.50
CA THR A 137 -9.11 -17.36 -1.21
C THR A 137 -7.88 -17.18 -2.09
N MET A 138 -7.80 -16.04 -2.78
CA MET A 138 -6.64 -15.73 -3.61
C MET A 138 -5.38 -15.57 -2.77
N LEU A 139 -5.45 -14.78 -1.69
CA LEU A 139 -4.33 -14.58 -0.77
C LEU A 139 -3.84 -15.91 -0.19
N ALA A 140 -4.75 -16.77 0.28
CA ALA A 140 -4.43 -18.10 0.82
C ALA A 140 -3.71 -18.97 -0.22
N SER A 141 -4.22 -18.98 -1.46
CA SER A 141 -3.59 -19.72 -2.58
C SER A 141 -2.19 -19.21 -2.88
N MET A 142 -2.00 -17.89 -2.86
CA MET A 142 -0.69 -17.27 -3.08
C MET A 142 0.31 -17.58 -1.96
N VAL A 143 -0.12 -17.56 -0.70
CA VAL A 143 0.71 -17.90 0.47
C VAL A 143 1.14 -19.37 0.44
N ALA A 144 0.20 -20.29 0.14
CA ALA A 144 0.51 -21.71 0.01
C ALA A 144 1.58 -21.98 -1.07
N ASN A 145 1.47 -21.30 -2.22
CA ASN A 145 2.41 -21.41 -3.32
C ASN A 145 3.78 -20.78 -3.03
N ALA A 146 3.83 -19.70 -2.23
CA ALA A 146 5.08 -19.06 -1.81
C ALA A 146 5.92 -19.98 -0.90
N GLY A 147 5.26 -20.75 -0.02
CA GLY A 147 5.91 -21.74 0.84
C GLY A 147 6.56 -22.89 0.06
N GLN A 148 6.00 -23.28 -1.08
CA GLN A 148 6.53 -24.37 -1.92
C GLN A 148 7.76 -23.97 -2.74
N LYS A 149 7.89 -22.70 -3.14
CA LYS A 149 9.06 -22.20 -3.90
C LYS A 149 10.31 -21.99 -3.04
N SER A 150 10.17 -22.06 -1.72
CA SER A 150 11.27 -21.85 -0.76
C SER A 150 11.89 -23.17 -0.27
N ALA A 151 11.47 -24.32 -0.83
CA ALA A 151 11.90 -25.68 -0.46
C ALA A 151 12.85 -26.28 -1.51
#